data_AF-A0A7S4CF46-F1
#
_entry.id   AF-A0A7S4CF46-F1
#
_cell.length_a   1.000
_cell.length_b   1.000
_cell.length_c   1.000
_cell.angle_alpha   90.00
_cell.angle_beta   90.00
_cell.angle_gamma   90.00
#
_symmetry.space_group_name_H-M   'P 1'
#
loop_
_entity.id
_entity.type
_entity.pdbx_description
1 polymer ?
#
loop_
_entity_poly.entity_id
_entity_poly.type
_entity_poly.pdbx_seq_one_letter_code
_entity_poly.pdbx_strand_id
1 'polypeptide(L)'
;GALGSAGAAATAAGVRSADVEVALIVQHGANRNADDYFCSGLRAASLQTVVAASAVAVIAPRFMEPADAPPLHTAWWNGTFPAGCWRAGGETDPAASTTAATISSFAVLDQIVQALLWNRAAYPKLRLVILAGHSSGGQIVQRHALFTRLPAGPVSGVALRHVVANPSSFAYLDPRRWVEGALRPLTPAERAQCPMYDSWHFGIGD
;
A
#
# COMPACT_ATOMS: atom_id res chain seq x y z
N GLY A 1 -0.88 21.55 24.81
CA GLY A 1 -2.03 20.63 24.68
C GLY A 1 -1.59 19.49 23.79
N ALA A 2 -1.71 18.26 24.26
CA ALA A 2 -1.09 17.08 23.68
C ALA A 2 -1.60 16.76 22.26
N LEU A 3 -0.67 16.46 21.36
CA LEU A 3 -0.92 15.84 20.05
C LEU A 3 -1.43 14.42 20.27
N GLY A 4 -2.72 14.20 19.96
CA GLY A 4 -3.39 12.92 20.05
C GLY A 4 -2.87 11.92 19.02
N SER A 5 -2.59 10.71 19.48
CA SER A 5 -2.00 9.60 18.75
C SER A 5 -2.96 8.92 17.75
N ALA A 6 -2.39 8.65 16.57
CA ALA A 6 -2.50 7.42 15.78
C ALA A 6 -3.90 6.87 15.41
N GLY A 7 -4.18 6.85 14.11
CA GLY A 7 -5.18 5.97 13.51
C GLY A 7 -4.87 4.52 13.88
N ALA A 8 -5.83 3.88 14.55
CA ALA A 8 -5.72 2.49 14.96
C ALA A 8 -5.76 1.58 13.73
N ALA A 9 -4.61 1.04 13.34
CA ALA A 9 -4.56 -0.15 12.51
C ALA A 9 -5.15 -1.31 13.32
N ALA A 10 -6.36 -1.76 12.95
CA ALA A 10 -6.98 -2.92 13.57
C ALA A 10 -6.09 -4.15 13.32
N THR A 11 -5.47 -4.65 14.39
CA THR A 11 -4.88 -5.99 14.41
C THR A 11 -6.02 -6.99 14.67
N ALA A 12 -5.94 -8.17 14.06
CA ALA A 12 -6.95 -9.20 14.24
C ALA A 12 -7.18 -9.53 15.72
N ALA A 13 -8.45 -9.58 16.14
CA ALA A 13 -8.83 -9.90 17.51
C ALA A 13 -8.18 -11.23 17.94
N GLY A 14 -7.37 -11.18 19.01
CA GLY A 14 -6.72 -12.36 19.61
C GLY A 14 -5.23 -12.52 19.34
N VAL A 15 -4.62 -11.73 18.44
CA VAL A 15 -3.16 -11.74 18.24
C VAL A 15 -2.50 -10.79 19.23
N ARG A 16 -1.65 -11.31 20.13
CA ARG A 16 -0.84 -10.46 21.02
C ARG A 16 0.34 -9.90 20.23
N SER A 17 0.52 -8.58 20.25
CA SER A 17 1.62 -7.91 19.54
C SER A 17 3.00 -8.49 19.89
N ALA A 18 3.19 -8.92 21.14
CA ALA A 18 4.41 -9.54 21.64
C ALA A 18 4.75 -10.91 20.99
N ASP A 19 3.76 -11.58 20.40
CA ASP A 19 3.91 -12.87 19.74
C ASP A 19 3.98 -12.77 18.21
N VAL A 20 3.78 -11.58 17.65
CA VAL A 20 3.81 -11.38 16.20
C VAL A 20 5.22 -11.60 15.66
N GLU A 21 5.36 -12.54 14.73
CA GLU A 21 6.57 -12.78 13.94
C GLU A 21 6.47 -12.16 12.54
N VAL A 22 5.26 -12.14 11.98
CA VAL A 22 4.96 -11.64 10.63
C VAL A 22 3.83 -10.63 10.71
N ALA A 23 4.02 -9.45 10.12
CA ALA A 23 2.93 -8.51 9.88
C ALA A 23 2.59 -8.52 8.39
N LEU A 24 1.35 -8.88 8.06
CA LEU A 24 0.81 -8.89 6.71
C LEU A 24 -0.13 -7.69 6.53
N ILE A 25 0.34 -6.68 5.81
CA ILE A 25 -0.47 -5.54 5.35
C ILE A 25 -1.07 -5.93 4.00
N VAL A 26 -2.39 -6.04 3.92
CA VAL A 26 -3.12 -6.43 2.70
C VAL A 26 -3.90 -5.26 2.15
N GLN A 27 -3.51 -4.79 0.98
CA GLN A 27 -4.10 -3.64 0.32
C GLN A 27 -5.20 -4.06 -0.66
N HIS A 28 -6.39 -3.46 -0.50
CA HIS A 28 -7.55 -3.71 -1.34
C HIS A 28 -7.38 -3.25 -2.79
N GLY A 29 -8.21 -3.81 -3.67
CA GLY A 29 -8.35 -3.42 -5.08
C GLY A 29 -9.23 -2.18 -5.29
N ALA A 30 -9.70 -2.01 -6.53
CA ALA A 30 -10.49 -0.84 -6.95
C ALA A 30 -11.81 -0.67 -6.20
N ASN A 31 -12.38 -1.76 -5.66
CA ASN A 31 -13.67 -1.74 -4.96
C ASN A 31 -13.60 -1.22 -3.52
N ARG A 32 -12.40 -0.88 -3.01
CA ARG A 32 -12.18 -0.31 -1.66
C ARG A 32 -12.77 -1.15 -0.50
N ASN A 33 -12.92 -2.46 -0.75
CA ASN A 33 -13.42 -3.48 0.16
C ASN A 33 -12.31 -4.05 1.08
N ALA A 34 -11.70 -3.18 1.89
CA ALA A 34 -10.61 -3.54 2.81
C ALA A 34 -10.94 -4.69 3.77
N ASP A 35 -12.20 -4.82 4.15
CA ASP A 35 -12.76 -5.90 4.96
C ASP A 35 -12.68 -7.27 4.28
N ASP A 36 -13.03 -7.38 3.00
CA ASP A 36 -12.84 -8.61 2.24
C ASP A 36 -11.36 -9.00 2.14
N TYR A 37 -10.49 -8.00 1.96
CA TYR A 37 -9.04 -8.20 1.90
C TYR A 37 -8.45 -8.55 3.26
N PHE A 38 -9.00 -8.02 4.35
CA PHE A 38 -8.67 -8.42 5.70
C PHE A 38 -9.00 -9.90 5.94
N CYS A 39 -10.22 -10.32 5.59
CA CYS A 39 -10.64 -11.73 5.66
C CYS A 39 -9.77 -12.64 4.79
N SER A 40 -9.39 -12.18 3.60
CA SER A 40 -8.45 -12.89 2.72
C SER A 40 -7.05 -13.01 3.34
N GLY A 41 -6.57 -11.96 4.01
CA GLY A 41 -5.31 -11.96 4.76
C GLY A 41 -5.33 -12.94 5.94
N LEU A 42 -6.42 -12.98 6.71
CA LEU A 42 -6.61 -13.97 7.77
C LEU A 42 -6.60 -15.39 7.21
N ARG A 43 -7.26 -15.62 6.08
CA ARG A 43 -7.24 -16.91 5.41
C ARG A 43 -5.84 -17.28 4.94
N ALA A 44 -5.09 -16.36 4.35
CA ALA A 44 -3.70 -16.58 3.96
C ALA A 44 -2.81 -16.92 5.17
N ALA A 45 -2.97 -16.20 6.29
CA ALA A 45 -2.27 -16.49 7.54
C ALA A 45 -2.56 -17.90 8.09
N SER A 46 -3.78 -18.40 7.91
CA SER A 46 -4.17 -19.76 8.32
C SER A 46 -3.67 -20.87 7.37
N LEU A 47 -3.43 -20.55 6.10
CA LEU A 47 -3.04 -21.52 5.07
C LEU A 47 -1.52 -21.71 4.96
N GLN A 48 -0.72 -20.69 5.30
CA GLN A 48 0.73 -20.81 5.31
C GLN A 48 1.23 -21.73 6.45
N THR A 49 2.41 -22.32 6.28
CA THR A 49 2.99 -23.31 7.20
C THR A 49 4.33 -22.87 7.81
N VAL A 50 4.69 -21.60 7.68
CA VAL A 50 6.00 -21.04 8.10
C VAL A 50 5.98 -20.62 9.58
N VAL A 51 4.87 -20.04 10.04
CA VAL A 51 4.64 -19.64 11.44
C VAL A 51 3.27 -20.07 11.91
N ALA A 52 3.02 -20.08 13.22
CA ALA A 52 1.66 -20.21 13.73
C ALA A 52 0.77 -19.07 13.19
N ALA A 53 -0.48 -19.36 12.82
CA ALA A 53 -1.41 -18.33 12.35
C ALA A 53 -1.60 -17.21 13.39
N SER A 54 -1.54 -17.54 14.69
CA SER A 54 -1.58 -16.59 15.80
C SER A 54 -0.34 -15.70 15.93
N ALA A 55 0.74 -16.00 15.20
CA ALA A 55 1.94 -15.17 15.12
C ALA A 55 1.93 -14.25 13.89
N VAL A 56 0.82 -14.20 13.13
CA VAL A 56 0.64 -13.31 11.99
C VAL A 56 -0.34 -12.20 12.35
N ALA A 57 0.13 -10.95 12.39
CA ALA A 57 -0.76 -9.79 12.45
C ALA A 57 -1.23 -9.44 11.03
N VAL A 58 -2.53 -9.40 10.80
CA VAL A 58 -3.11 -8.93 9.53
C VAL A 58 -3.60 -7.50 9.71
N ILE A 59 -3.26 -6.63 8.78
CA ILE A 59 -3.65 -5.21 8.74
C ILE A 59 -4.20 -4.92 7.34
N ALA A 60 -5.36 -4.28 7.23
CA ALA A 60 -5.93 -3.91 5.93
C ALA A 60 -6.34 -2.43 5.95
N PRO A 61 -5.46 -1.50 5.54
CA PRO A 61 -5.82 -0.10 5.46
C PRO A 61 -6.87 0.10 4.36
N ARG A 62 -7.86 0.95 4.64
CA ARG A 62 -8.90 1.34 3.68
C ARG A 62 -8.65 2.76 3.18
N PHE A 63 -8.26 2.89 1.92
CA PHE A 63 -8.23 4.18 1.22
C PHE A 63 -9.61 4.46 0.65
N MET A 64 -10.35 5.33 1.32
CA MET A 64 -11.74 5.67 0.96
C MET A 64 -11.80 6.83 -0.03
N GLU A 65 -12.91 6.90 -0.75
CA GLU A 65 -13.36 8.03 -1.55
C GLU A 65 -14.72 8.55 -1.03
N PRO A 66 -15.19 9.76 -1.42
CA PRO A 66 -16.49 10.28 -0.99
C PRO A 66 -17.66 9.33 -1.23
N ALA A 67 -17.61 8.56 -2.33
CA ALA A 67 -18.63 7.57 -2.68
C ALA A 67 -18.76 6.44 -1.65
N ASP A 68 -17.75 6.23 -0.80
CA ASP A 68 -17.77 5.20 0.24
C ASP A 68 -18.39 5.70 1.56
N ALA A 69 -18.88 6.96 1.59
CA ALA A 69 -19.43 7.62 2.77
C ALA A 69 -18.48 7.52 4.00
N PRO A 70 -17.27 8.10 3.91
CA PRO A 70 -16.28 7.99 4.97
C PRO A 70 -16.84 8.54 6.30
N PRO A 71 -16.58 7.86 7.44
CA PRO A 71 -16.99 8.37 8.75
C PRO A 71 -16.40 9.74 9.05
N LEU A 72 -17.04 10.48 9.96
CA LEU A 72 -16.50 11.75 10.45
C LEU A 72 -15.06 11.58 10.93
N HIS A 73 -14.23 12.59 10.65
CA HIS A 73 -12.81 12.63 11.01
C HIS A 73 -11.96 11.52 10.36
N THR A 74 -12.42 10.91 9.27
CA THR A 74 -11.63 9.97 8.46
C THR A 74 -11.11 10.68 7.22
N ALA A 75 -9.81 10.53 6.95
CA ALA A 75 -9.21 11.02 5.71
C ALA A 75 -9.70 10.22 4.50
N TRP A 76 -9.93 10.89 3.37
CA TRP A 76 -10.39 10.28 2.13
C TRP A 76 -9.70 10.94 0.91
N TRP A 77 -9.61 10.20 -0.18
CA TRP A 77 -8.96 10.60 -1.42
C TRP A 77 -9.97 11.02 -2.46
N ASN A 78 -9.56 11.86 -3.41
CA ASN A 78 -10.43 12.16 -4.53
C ASN A 78 -10.69 10.90 -5.38
N GLY A 79 -11.93 10.76 -5.84
CA GLY A 79 -12.36 9.70 -6.76
C GLY A 79 -12.36 10.12 -8.22
N THR A 80 -11.85 11.33 -8.54
CA THR A 80 -11.87 11.89 -9.91
C THR A 80 -10.91 11.18 -10.84
N PHE A 81 -9.92 10.47 -10.29
CA PHE A 81 -9.05 9.60 -11.04
C PHE A 81 -9.69 8.22 -11.24
N PRO A 82 -9.65 7.60 -12.44
CA PRO A 82 -10.22 6.26 -12.64
C PRO A 82 -9.68 5.26 -11.62
N ALA A 83 -10.56 4.62 -10.84
CA ALA A 83 -10.21 3.71 -9.74
C ALA A 83 -9.37 4.33 -8.60
N GLY A 84 -9.43 5.66 -8.40
CA GLY A 84 -8.92 6.40 -7.25
C GLY A 84 -7.45 6.83 -7.35
N CYS A 85 -7.13 8.06 -6.93
CA CYS A 85 -5.74 8.57 -6.97
C CYS A 85 -4.85 7.96 -5.87
N TRP A 86 -5.45 7.41 -4.80
CA TRP A 86 -4.75 6.69 -3.73
C TRP A 86 -3.88 5.56 -4.27
N ARG A 87 -4.27 4.90 -5.38
CA ARG A 87 -3.47 3.79 -5.94
C ARG A 87 -2.14 4.25 -6.57
N ALA A 88 -1.94 5.55 -6.69
CA ALA A 88 -0.80 6.19 -7.33
C ALA A 88 -0.15 7.23 -6.40
N GLY A 89 -0.19 7.03 -5.08
CA GLY A 89 0.48 7.94 -4.15
C GLY A 89 -0.20 9.30 -4.01
N GLY A 90 -1.44 9.43 -4.52
CA GLY A 90 -2.19 10.68 -4.46
C GLY A 90 -2.40 11.17 -3.03
N GLU A 91 -2.63 12.47 -2.92
CA GLU A 91 -2.97 13.17 -1.68
C GLU A 91 -4.45 12.97 -1.33
N THR A 92 -4.76 12.95 -0.04
CA THR A 92 -6.15 13.08 0.43
C THR A 92 -6.76 14.36 -0.13
N ASP A 93 -8.07 14.37 -0.29
CA ASP A 93 -8.76 15.61 -0.64
C ASP A 93 -8.60 16.65 0.49
N PRO A 94 -8.31 17.93 0.19
CA PRO A 94 -8.24 18.96 1.22
C PRO A 94 -9.51 19.07 2.07
N ALA A 95 -10.69 18.77 1.51
CA ALA A 95 -11.95 18.76 2.24
C ALA A 95 -12.08 17.59 3.25
N ALA A 96 -11.16 16.62 3.20
CA ALA A 96 -11.06 15.54 4.19
C ALA A 96 -10.42 15.99 5.52
N SER A 97 -9.94 17.24 5.60
CA SER A 97 -9.26 17.79 6.77
C SER A 97 -9.84 19.15 7.18
N THR A 98 -9.95 19.39 8.48
CA THR A 98 -10.39 20.69 9.01
C THR A 98 -9.38 21.81 8.80
N THR A 99 -8.11 21.46 8.54
CA THR A 99 -7.02 22.42 8.27
C THR A 99 -6.65 22.49 6.79
N ALA A 100 -7.35 21.75 5.92
CA ALA A 100 -7.00 21.53 4.51
C ALA A 100 -5.62 20.87 4.27
N ALA A 101 -4.95 20.39 5.34
CA ALA A 101 -3.73 19.60 5.20
C ALA A 101 -4.03 18.25 4.54
N THR A 102 -3.18 17.86 3.58
CA THR A 102 -3.29 16.60 2.85
C THR A 102 -2.22 15.61 3.25
N ILE A 103 -2.48 14.32 3.01
CA ILE A 103 -1.53 13.24 3.25
C ILE A 103 -1.52 12.31 2.03
N SER A 104 -0.32 12.04 1.49
CA SER A 104 -0.15 11.01 0.46
C SER A 104 -0.53 9.64 0.99
N SER A 105 -1.19 8.85 0.14
CA SER A 105 -1.41 7.41 0.39
C SER A 105 -0.10 6.63 0.61
N PHE A 106 1.02 7.05 -0.01
CA PHE A 106 2.33 6.46 0.29
C PHE A 106 2.81 6.84 1.69
N ALA A 107 2.58 8.07 2.13
CA ALA A 107 2.96 8.50 3.48
C ALA A 107 2.19 7.72 4.56
N VAL A 108 0.92 7.37 4.31
CA VAL A 108 0.14 6.50 5.20
C VAL A 108 0.76 5.10 5.29
N LEU A 109 1.11 4.49 4.16
CA LEU A 109 1.77 3.17 4.14
C LEU A 109 3.15 3.22 4.81
N ASP A 110 3.95 4.25 4.54
CA ASP A 110 5.24 4.48 5.20
C ASP A 110 5.07 4.54 6.73
N GLN A 111 4.08 5.27 7.24
CA GLN A 111 3.82 5.36 8.68
C GLN A 111 3.41 4.02 9.30
N ILE A 112 2.53 3.25 8.64
CA ILE A 112 2.12 1.91 9.12
C ILE A 112 3.34 1.00 9.19
N VAL A 113 4.16 0.96 8.13
CA VAL A 113 5.36 0.13 8.10
C VAL A 113 6.38 0.62 9.12
N GLN A 114 6.56 1.93 9.30
CA GLN A 114 7.45 2.49 10.32
C GLN A 114 7.05 2.06 11.74
N ALA A 115 5.76 2.14 12.05
CA ALA A 115 5.26 1.71 13.35
C ALA A 115 5.60 0.24 13.66
N LEU A 116 5.61 -0.63 12.64
CA LEU A 116 5.98 -2.04 12.77
C LEU A 116 7.51 -2.23 12.88
N LEU A 117 8.28 -1.58 12.02
CA LEU A 117 9.74 -1.78 11.94
C LEU A 117 10.48 -1.24 13.18
N TRP A 118 10.07 -0.08 13.71
CA TRP A 118 10.81 0.60 14.78
C TRP A 118 10.28 0.31 16.20
N ASN A 119 9.04 -0.15 16.36
CA ASN A 119 8.48 -0.39 17.69
C ASN A 119 8.80 -1.80 18.23
N ARG A 120 10.07 -2.03 18.58
CA ARG A 120 10.54 -3.33 19.13
C ARG A 120 9.95 -3.66 20.49
N ALA A 121 9.53 -2.66 21.26
CA ALA A 121 8.86 -2.88 22.54
C ALA A 121 7.48 -3.53 22.34
N ALA A 122 6.71 -3.08 21.35
CA ALA A 122 5.42 -3.67 21.03
C ALA A 122 5.54 -4.99 20.26
N TYR A 123 6.55 -5.11 19.38
CA TYR A 123 6.75 -6.23 18.45
C TYR A 123 8.14 -6.89 18.58
N PRO A 124 8.51 -7.44 19.75
CA PRO A 124 9.84 -7.98 20.03
C PRO A 124 10.22 -9.18 19.15
N LYS A 125 9.26 -9.97 18.66
CA LYS A 125 9.48 -11.16 17.81
C LYS A 125 9.34 -10.90 16.32
N LEU A 126 8.89 -9.71 15.92
CA LEU A 126 8.63 -9.40 14.52
C LEU A 126 9.93 -9.48 13.73
N ARG A 127 9.91 -10.20 12.61
CA ARG A 127 11.05 -10.40 11.71
C ARG A 127 10.73 -10.14 10.24
N LEU A 128 9.44 -10.04 9.90
CA LEU A 128 9.01 -9.82 8.52
C LEU A 128 7.74 -8.96 8.48
N VAL A 129 7.80 -7.87 7.71
CA VAL A 129 6.63 -7.11 7.27
C VAL A 129 6.41 -7.41 5.79
N ILE A 130 5.20 -7.81 5.44
CA ILE A 130 4.76 -8.04 4.06
C ILE A 130 3.72 -6.99 3.73
N LEU A 131 3.97 -6.18 2.70
CA LEU A 131 2.97 -5.32 2.10
C LEU A 131 2.53 -5.96 0.78
N ALA A 132 1.31 -6.51 0.76
CA ALA A 132 0.77 -7.26 -0.37
C ALA A 132 -0.47 -6.56 -0.94
N GLY A 133 -0.68 -6.67 -2.25
CA GLY A 133 -1.87 -6.12 -2.88
C GLY A 133 -2.20 -6.79 -4.21
N HIS A 134 -3.50 -6.89 -4.51
CA HIS A 134 -4.03 -7.45 -5.75
C HIS A 134 -4.74 -6.37 -6.60
N SER A 135 -4.63 -6.43 -7.93
CA SER A 135 -5.27 -5.47 -8.85
C SER A 135 -4.83 -4.02 -8.53
N SER A 136 -5.73 -3.06 -8.24
CA SER A 136 -5.35 -1.72 -7.77
C SER A 136 -4.52 -1.73 -6.49
N GLY A 137 -4.68 -2.74 -5.62
CA GLY A 137 -3.80 -2.94 -4.48
C GLY A 137 -2.38 -3.31 -4.90
N GLY A 138 -2.24 -4.13 -5.95
CA GLY A 138 -0.92 -4.45 -6.52
C GLY A 138 -0.24 -3.20 -7.11
N GLN A 139 -1.03 -2.31 -7.70
CA GLN A 139 -0.54 -1.06 -8.27
C GLN A 139 0.09 -0.14 -7.22
N ILE A 140 -0.62 0.13 -6.11
CA ILE A 140 -0.06 0.98 -5.05
C ILE A 140 1.11 0.31 -4.36
N VAL A 141 1.09 -1.02 -4.15
CA VAL A 141 2.21 -1.75 -3.53
C VAL A 141 3.46 -1.65 -4.39
N GLN A 142 3.32 -1.83 -5.71
CA GLN A 142 4.43 -1.68 -6.64
C GLN A 142 4.99 -0.27 -6.66
N ARG A 143 4.11 0.73 -6.77
CA ARG A 143 4.53 2.13 -6.84
C ARG A 143 5.12 2.62 -5.51
N HIS A 144 4.54 2.20 -4.39
CA HIS A 144 5.10 2.46 -3.07
C HIS A 144 6.52 1.89 -2.97
N ALA A 145 6.77 0.66 -3.45
CA ALA A 145 8.11 0.08 -3.42
C ALA A 145 9.16 0.90 -4.20
N LEU A 146 8.74 1.66 -5.22
CA LEU A 146 9.62 2.53 -6.00
C LEU A 146 9.92 3.88 -5.31
N PHE A 147 8.97 4.42 -4.54
CA PHE A 147 9.03 5.80 -4.01
C PHE A 147 9.14 5.89 -2.49
N THR A 148 8.99 4.79 -1.77
CA THR A 148 9.11 4.76 -0.31
C THR A 148 10.48 5.25 0.14
N ARG A 149 10.52 6.00 1.25
CA ARG A 149 11.77 6.44 1.89
C ARG A 149 12.24 5.46 2.96
N LEU A 150 11.57 4.31 3.09
CA LEU A 150 11.98 3.26 4.01
C LEU A 150 13.31 2.64 3.56
N PRO A 151 14.15 2.19 4.50
CA PRO A 151 15.39 1.49 4.16
C PRO A 151 15.11 0.25 3.29
N ALA A 152 15.91 0.06 2.24
CA ALA A 152 15.80 -1.11 1.36
C ALA A 152 16.21 -2.44 2.03
N GLY A 153 16.98 -2.36 3.12
CA GLY A 153 17.45 -3.51 3.90
C GLY A 153 16.68 -3.71 5.22
N PRO A 154 16.96 -4.81 5.95
CA PRO A 154 16.33 -5.06 7.23
C PRO A 154 16.57 -3.94 8.25
N VAL A 155 15.53 -3.51 8.94
CA VAL A 155 15.59 -2.52 10.03
C VAL A 155 15.44 -3.25 11.35
N SER A 156 16.43 -3.15 12.24
CA SER A 156 16.41 -3.86 13.54
C SER A 156 16.15 -5.37 13.41
N GLY A 157 16.67 -6.00 12.34
CA GLY A 157 16.47 -7.42 12.03
C GLY A 157 15.12 -7.76 11.38
N VAL A 158 14.29 -6.76 11.06
CA VAL A 158 12.99 -6.96 10.39
C VAL A 158 13.11 -6.69 8.90
N ALA A 159 12.80 -7.67 8.07
CA ALA A 159 12.74 -7.50 6.62
C ALA A 159 11.40 -6.88 6.19
N LEU A 160 11.41 -6.06 5.15
CA LEU A 160 10.23 -5.58 4.44
C LEU A 160 10.14 -6.27 3.07
N ARG A 161 8.97 -6.78 2.70
CA ARG A 161 8.71 -7.37 1.38
C ARG A 161 7.45 -6.78 0.75
N HIS A 162 7.56 -6.34 -0.49
CA HIS A 162 6.42 -5.93 -1.32
C HIS A 162 5.99 -7.11 -2.20
N VAL A 163 4.72 -7.49 -2.14
CA VAL A 163 4.13 -8.57 -2.94
C VAL A 163 3.07 -7.99 -3.87
N VAL A 164 3.41 -7.92 -5.14
CA VAL A 164 2.58 -7.31 -6.19
C VAL A 164 1.84 -8.41 -6.94
N ALA A 165 0.50 -8.46 -6.81
CA ALA A 165 -0.33 -9.46 -7.47
C ALA A 165 -1.23 -8.84 -8.55
N ASN A 166 -1.05 -9.26 -9.80
CA ASN A 166 -1.91 -8.94 -10.95
C ASN A 166 -2.36 -7.46 -11.05
N PRO A 167 -1.46 -6.47 -10.92
CA PRO A 167 -1.87 -5.08 -11.15
C PRO A 167 -2.17 -4.87 -12.63
N SER A 168 -3.18 -4.05 -12.94
CA SER A 168 -3.50 -3.71 -14.32
C SER A 168 -2.48 -2.78 -14.99
N SER A 169 -1.51 -2.26 -14.24
CA SER A 169 -0.41 -1.44 -14.74
C SER A 169 0.78 -1.45 -13.78
N PHE A 170 1.97 -1.19 -14.31
CA PHE A 170 3.22 -0.98 -13.59
C PHE A 170 3.79 0.39 -13.94
N ALA A 171 4.42 1.06 -12.97
CA ALA A 171 5.29 2.20 -13.26
C ALA A 171 6.66 1.69 -13.73
N TYR A 172 7.13 2.19 -14.88
CA TYR A 172 8.44 1.88 -15.44
C TYR A 172 9.44 3.00 -15.10
N LEU A 173 10.68 2.62 -14.77
CA LEU A 173 11.75 3.58 -14.40
C LEU A 173 12.52 4.12 -15.61
N ASP A 174 12.21 3.65 -16.81
CA ASP A 174 12.83 4.08 -18.06
C ASP A 174 11.84 3.97 -19.23
N PRO A 175 12.17 4.49 -20.43
CA PRO A 175 11.25 4.52 -21.57
C PRO A 175 10.90 3.16 -22.19
N ARG A 176 11.48 2.04 -21.71
CA ARG A 176 11.20 0.72 -22.27
C ARG A 176 9.82 0.24 -21.85
N ARG A 177 9.11 -0.38 -22.78
CA ARG A 177 7.83 -1.06 -22.53
C ARG A 177 7.90 -2.47 -23.08
N TRP A 178 7.11 -3.36 -22.51
CA TRP A 178 6.95 -4.71 -23.04
C TRP A 178 6.10 -4.64 -24.32
N VAL A 179 6.75 -4.82 -25.47
CA VAL A 179 6.09 -4.80 -26.78
C VAL A 179 6.52 -6.04 -27.54
N GLU A 180 5.55 -6.83 -27.98
CA GLU A 180 5.77 -8.01 -28.84
C GLU A 180 6.83 -8.99 -28.30
N GLY A 181 6.85 -9.22 -26.98
CA GLY A 181 7.76 -10.18 -26.36
C GLY A 181 9.14 -9.64 -26.00
N ALA A 182 9.38 -8.33 -26.17
CA ALA A 182 10.64 -7.70 -25.80
C ALA A 182 10.43 -6.42 -24.98
N LEU A 183 11.34 -6.18 -24.03
CA LEU A 183 11.43 -4.92 -23.31
C LEU A 183 12.29 -3.93 -24.12
N ARG A 184 11.66 -2.98 -24.82
CA ARG A 184 12.33 -2.00 -25.69
C ARG A 184 11.70 -0.61 -25.59
N PRO A 185 12.43 0.47 -25.95
CA PRO A 185 11.81 1.79 -26.08
C PRO A 185 10.70 1.78 -27.13
N LEU A 186 9.65 2.58 -26.88
CA LEU A 186 8.62 2.84 -27.88
C LEU A 186 9.20 3.66 -29.04
N THR A 187 8.79 3.37 -30.26
CA THR A 187 9.05 4.19 -31.47
C THR A 187 8.27 5.51 -31.40
N PRO A 188 8.62 6.53 -32.22
CA PRO A 188 7.85 7.77 -32.28
C PRO A 188 6.35 7.57 -32.57
N ALA A 189 6.00 6.62 -33.45
CA ALA A 189 4.61 6.32 -33.78
C ALA A 189 3.86 5.66 -32.61
N GLU A 190 4.49 4.72 -31.90
CA GLU A 190 3.91 4.08 -30.70
C GLU A 190 3.71 5.10 -29.57
N ARG A 191 4.66 6.02 -29.38
CA ARG A 191 4.51 7.12 -28.40
C ARG A 191 3.36 8.06 -28.75
N ALA A 192 3.17 8.35 -30.03
CA ALA A 192 2.04 9.19 -30.48
C ALA A 192 0.67 8.54 -30.19
N GLN A 193 0.60 7.20 -30.16
CA GLN A 193 -0.62 6.46 -29.80
C GLN A 193 -0.82 6.32 -28.28
N CYS A 194 0.24 6.49 -27.48
CA CYS A 194 0.21 6.41 -26.03
C CYS A 194 0.95 7.62 -25.41
N PRO A 195 0.40 8.85 -25.52
CA PRO A 195 1.10 10.06 -25.11
C PRO A 195 1.42 10.08 -23.60
N MET A 196 0.59 9.40 -22.79
CA MET A 196 0.75 9.32 -21.32
C MET A 196 1.61 8.12 -20.88
N TYR A 197 2.27 7.40 -21.80
CA TYR A 197 2.97 6.14 -21.46
C TYR A 197 4.04 6.34 -20.37
N ASP A 198 4.65 7.52 -20.31
CA ASP A 198 5.73 7.85 -19.38
C ASP A 198 5.33 8.82 -18.26
N SER A 199 4.15 9.44 -18.34
CA SER A 199 3.64 10.28 -17.26
C SER A 199 3.34 9.44 -16.01
N TRP A 200 3.42 10.07 -14.84
CA TRP A 200 2.95 9.43 -13.61
C TRP A 200 1.48 8.99 -13.79
N HIS A 201 1.12 7.73 -13.62
CA HIS A 201 1.77 6.65 -12.84
C HIS A 201 2.23 5.44 -13.68
N PHE A 202 2.45 5.64 -14.98
CA PHE A 202 2.93 4.62 -15.92
C PHE A 202 4.44 4.69 -16.15
N GLY A 203 5.03 5.88 -15.99
CA GLY A 203 6.47 6.11 -15.95
C GLY A 203 6.87 7.08 -14.85
N ILE A 204 8.01 7.75 -15.05
CA ILE A 204 8.59 8.76 -14.13
C ILE A 204 8.70 10.15 -14.77
N GLY A 205 8.14 10.33 -15.97
CA GLY A 205 8.00 11.62 -16.62
C GLY A 205 6.83 12.43 -16.05
N ASP A 206 6.80 13.71 -16.43
CA ASP A 206 5.74 14.65 -16.06
C ASP A 206 4.38 14.34 -16.75
#